data_AF-A0AAU1MHX7-F1
#
_entry.id   AF-A0AAU1MHX7-F1
#
_cell.length_a   1.000
_cell.length_b   1.000
_cell.length_c   1.000
_cell.angle_alpha   90.00
_cell.angle_beta   90.00
_cell.angle_gamma   90.00
#
_symmetry.space_group_name_H-M   'P 1'
#
loop_
_entity.id
_entity.type
_entity.pdbx_description
1 polymer ?
#
loop_
_entity_poly.entity_id
_entity_poly.type
_entity_poly.pdbx_seq_one_letter_code
_entity_poly.pdbx_strand_id
1 'polypeptide(L)'
;MRAGTGSTVPVRGASAGALYLAALAPLTACSGGSGDGTRTGTGRDADADTRGQVPAWKAGVTPAAIGELMHVRIPAEARDRRATYQNGFQDDGLLLAFTVPTARVDAFVNRLAPEQELTHRAKPLQQSVKPMTPFAHLGLKEPETLAGVRSGPVCAPCAGELNSLEVTVHPLDARTSQVYLRGVD
;
A
#
# COMPACT_ATOMS: atom_id res chain seq x y z
N MET A 1 24.36 -44.16 25.31
CA MET A 1 25.00 -43.02 26.02
C MET A 1 24.22 -41.75 25.68
N ARG A 2 23.79 -41.02 26.73
CA ARG A 2 23.21 -39.65 26.78
C ARG A 2 21.88 -39.44 26.00
N ALA A 3 20.71 -39.29 26.61
CA ALA A 3 20.22 -38.40 27.69
C ALA A 3 20.23 -36.90 27.31
N GLY A 4 19.06 -36.25 27.42
CA GLY A 4 18.90 -34.80 27.29
C GLY A 4 17.47 -34.42 26.84
N THR A 5 16.46 -34.57 27.70
CA THR A 5 15.84 -33.48 28.50
C THR A 5 14.86 -32.62 27.72
N GLY A 6 13.57 -32.92 27.91
CA GLY A 6 12.50 -31.94 27.76
C GLY A 6 12.41 -31.05 29.00
N SER A 7 12.15 -29.77 28.76
CA SER A 7 11.67 -28.76 29.72
C SER A 7 10.69 -27.87 28.94
N THR A 8 9.38 -27.97 29.18
CA THR A 8 8.58 -27.13 30.09
C THR A 8 8.72 -25.63 29.87
N VAL A 9 7.64 -24.95 29.47
CA VAL A 9 7.08 -23.78 30.19
C VAL A 9 5.55 -23.70 29.92
N PRO A 10 4.72 -23.53 30.96
CA PRO A 10 3.27 -23.32 30.85
C PRO A 10 2.92 -21.84 30.56
N VAL A 11 1.91 -21.58 29.73
CA VAL A 11 1.32 -20.24 29.60
C VAL A 11 0.17 -20.09 30.59
N ARG A 12 0.40 -19.18 31.54
CA ARG A 12 -0.58 -18.64 32.50
C ARG A 12 -1.68 -17.86 31.81
N GLY A 13 -2.88 -17.92 32.39
CA GLY A 13 -4.09 -17.30 31.87
C GLY A 13 -4.24 -15.79 32.13
N ALA A 14 -5.38 -15.29 31.66
CA ALA A 14 -6.03 -14.05 32.08
C ALA A 14 -7.54 -14.26 31.83
N SER A 15 -8.30 -14.57 32.87
CA SER A 15 -9.13 -13.63 33.63
C SER A 15 -10.40 -13.22 32.87
N ALA A 16 -11.45 -14.02 33.07
CA ALA A 16 -12.82 -13.70 32.69
C ALA A 16 -13.34 -12.54 33.56
N GLY A 17 -14.05 -11.63 32.91
CA GLY A 17 -14.59 -10.44 33.52
C GLY A 17 -15.76 -10.70 34.46
N ALA A 18 -15.98 -9.73 35.34
CA ALA A 18 -17.28 -9.18 35.73
C ALA A 18 -17.03 -8.23 36.89
N LEU A 19 -17.57 -7.02 36.82
CA LEU A 19 -18.25 -6.37 37.94
C LEU A 19 -18.97 -5.14 37.41
N TYR A 20 -20.26 -5.35 37.17
CA TYR A 20 -21.28 -4.31 37.14
C TYR A 20 -21.37 -3.66 38.52
N LEU A 21 -21.43 -2.33 38.57
CA LEU A 21 -22.06 -1.59 39.65
C LEU A 21 -22.75 -0.36 39.06
N ALA A 22 -24.08 -0.37 39.19
CA ALA A 22 -24.99 0.70 38.84
C ALA A 22 -24.93 1.85 39.86
N ALA A 23 -25.27 3.07 39.45
CA ALA A 23 -25.99 4.03 40.30
C ALA A 23 -26.61 5.16 39.45
N LEU A 24 -27.92 5.33 39.64
CA LEU A 24 -28.78 6.41 39.15
C LEU A 24 -28.55 7.71 39.96
N ALA A 25 -28.72 8.88 39.33
CA ALA A 25 -29.59 9.95 39.86
C ALA A 25 -29.83 11.08 38.81
N PRO A 26 -31.02 11.74 38.82
CA PRO A 26 -31.43 12.75 37.85
C PRO A 26 -31.31 14.20 38.38
N LEU A 27 -31.88 15.15 37.60
CA LEU A 27 -32.08 16.59 37.80
C LEU A 27 -30.93 17.42 37.19
N THR A 28 -31.15 18.40 36.31
CA THR A 28 -31.88 19.64 36.60
C THR A 28 -32.22 20.37 35.29
N ALA A 29 -33.40 20.99 35.25
CA ALA A 29 -33.85 21.92 34.22
C ALA A 29 -33.03 23.22 34.23
N CYS A 30 -32.86 23.86 33.06
CA CYS A 30 -32.85 25.32 32.93
C CYS A 30 -33.13 25.75 31.47
N SER A 31 -34.05 26.70 31.38
CA SER A 31 -34.67 27.37 30.25
C SER A 31 -33.72 28.04 29.24
N GLY A 32 -34.19 28.11 27.99
CA GLY A 32 -34.37 29.36 27.25
C GLY A 32 -33.16 30.00 26.58
N GLY A 33 -33.24 30.15 25.26
CA GLY A 33 -32.35 31.03 24.51
C GLY A 33 -32.53 30.93 23.00
N SER A 34 -33.64 31.44 22.47
CA SER A 34 -33.73 31.80 21.05
C SER A 34 -32.78 32.96 20.78
N GLY A 35 -31.64 32.66 20.16
CA GLY A 35 -30.71 33.64 19.62
C GLY A 35 -30.66 33.45 18.11
N ASP A 36 -31.50 34.20 17.41
CA ASP A 36 -31.41 34.39 15.97
C ASP A 36 -30.09 35.11 15.68
N GLY A 37 -29.17 34.40 15.04
CA GLY A 37 -27.80 34.82 14.80
C GLY A 37 -27.37 34.30 13.46
N THR A 38 -27.82 34.97 12.40
CA THR A 38 -27.30 34.83 11.05
C THR A 38 -25.78 35.01 11.06
N ARG A 39 -25.03 33.91 11.13
CA ARG A 39 -23.64 33.85 10.67
C ARG A 39 -23.62 33.11 9.35
N THR A 40 -23.56 33.89 8.28
CA THR A 40 -22.91 33.53 7.02
C THR A 40 -21.48 33.10 7.33
N GLY A 41 -21.32 31.81 7.66
CA GLY A 41 -20.03 31.13 7.72
C GLY A 41 -19.69 30.64 6.33
N THR A 42 -18.87 31.42 5.63
CA THR A 42 -18.22 31.03 4.38
C THR A 42 -17.50 29.70 4.55
N GLY A 43 -17.71 28.80 3.59
CA GLY A 43 -17.17 27.44 3.54
C GLY A 43 -15.69 27.34 3.91
N ARG A 44 -15.46 26.78 5.09
CA ARG A 44 -14.34 25.96 5.55
C ARG A 44 -15.04 25.10 6.61
N ASP A 45 -15.26 23.82 6.39
CA ASP A 45 -14.31 22.79 6.79
C ASP A 45 -14.81 21.46 6.20
N ALA A 46 -14.47 21.17 4.94
CA ALA A 46 -14.58 19.81 4.39
C ALA A 46 -13.19 19.15 4.21
N ASP A 47 -12.12 19.86 4.58
CA ASP A 47 -10.72 19.43 4.41
C ASP A 47 -10.09 18.96 5.73
N ALA A 48 -10.78 19.14 6.86
CA ALA A 48 -10.26 18.74 8.18
C ALA A 48 -10.52 17.27 8.51
N ASP A 49 -11.52 16.62 7.90
CA ASP A 49 -11.93 15.25 8.23
C ASP A 49 -11.08 14.15 7.57
N THR A 50 -10.27 14.47 6.56
CA THR A 50 -9.44 13.46 5.86
C THR A 50 -8.10 13.19 6.57
N ARG A 51 -7.77 13.94 7.63
CA ARG A 51 -6.49 13.78 8.36
C ARG A 51 -6.51 12.70 9.45
N GLY A 52 -7.64 12.02 9.67
CA GLY A 52 -7.82 11.16 10.85
C GLY A 52 -7.97 9.65 10.61
N GLN A 53 -8.18 9.20 9.36
CA GLN A 53 -8.55 7.80 9.10
C GLN A 53 -7.57 7.17 8.11
N VAL A 54 -6.74 6.25 8.61
CA VAL A 54 -5.85 5.40 7.80
C VAL A 54 -6.37 3.96 7.82
N PRO A 55 -6.22 3.19 6.73
CA PRO A 55 -5.56 3.56 5.48
C PRO A 55 -6.44 4.47 4.59
N ALA A 56 -5.83 5.48 3.94
CA ALA A 56 -6.53 6.42 3.05
C ALA A 56 -5.75 6.68 1.76
N TRP A 57 -6.46 6.70 0.64
CA TRP A 57 -5.89 7.02 -0.67
C TRP A 57 -5.69 8.52 -0.83
N LYS A 58 -4.50 8.94 -1.26
CA LYS A 58 -4.21 10.33 -1.57
C LYS A 58 -4.82 10.70 -2.93
N ALA A 59 -5.64 11.74 -2.95
CA ALA A 59 -6.24 12.25 -4.19
C ALA A 59 -5.20 12.99 -5.06
N GLY A 60 -5.46 13.06 -6.36
CA GLY A 60 -4.68 13.90 -7.30
C GLY A 60 -3.24 13.44 -7.56
N VAL A 61 -2.90 12.21 -7.18
CA VAL A 61 -1.56 11.65 -7.40
C VAL A 61 -1.31 11.40 -8.89
N THR A 62 -0.12 11.77 -9.37
CA THR A 62 0.29 11.55 -10.77
C THR A 62 1.36 10.46 -10.86
N PRO A 63 1.47 9.75 -12.00
CA PRO A 63 2.57 8.81 -12.22
C PRO A 63 3.95 9.44 -12.12
N ALA A 64 4.12 10.68 -12.57
CA ALA A 64 5.40 11.38 -12.47
C ALA A 64 5.80 11.61 -11.00
N ALA A 65 4.88 12.10 -10.17
CA ALA A 65 5.13 12.32 -8.75
C ALA A 65 5.47 11.02 -8.00
N ILE A 66 4.80 9.91 -8.32
CA ILE A 66 5.11 8.60 -7.70
C ILE A 66 6.43 8.04 -8.23
N GLY A 67 6.73 8.23 -9.52
CA GLY A 67 8.05 7.90 -10.06
C GLY A 67 9.16 8.65 -9.33
N GLU A 68 8.97 9.93 -9.02
CA GLU A 68 9.93 10.72 -8.25
C GLU A 68 10.09 10.20 -6.81
N LEU A 69 8.99 9.92 -6.11
CA LEU A 69 9.03 9.34 -4.75
C LEU A 69 9.70 7.96 -4.71
N MET A 70 9.46 7.12 -5.72
CA MET A 70 10.14 5.83 -5.86
C MET A 70 11.56 5.95 -6.44
N HIS A 71 12.01 7.15 -6.79
CA HIS A 71 13.23 7.40 -7.57
C HIS A 71 13.32 6.59 -8.90
N VAL A 72 12.16 6.25 -9.47
CA VAL A 72 12.01 5.54 -10.73
C VAL A 72 11.77 6.52 -11.88
N ARG A 73 12.69 6.53 -12.85
CA ARG A 73 12.46 7.19 -14.13
C ARG A 73 11.55 6.35 -15.03
N ILE A 74 10.30 6.77 -15.17
CA ILE A 74 9.34 6.18 -16.11
C ILE A 74 9.86 6.38 -17.56
N PRO A 75 9.96 5.31 -18.39
CA PRO A 75 10.36 5.44 -19.79
C PRO A 75 9.46 6.40 -20.57
N ALA A 76 10.04 7.21 -21.47
CA ALA A 76 9.29 8.19 -22.24
C ALA A 76 8.23 7.55 -23.15
N GLU A 77 8.53 6.35 -23.66
CA GLU A 77 7.64 5.53 -24.47
C GLU A 77 6.56 4.79 -23.68
N ALA A 78 6.61 4.83 -22.34
CA ALA A 78 5.65 4.10 -21.51
C ALA A 78 4.22 4.62 -21.71
N ARG A 79 3.27 3.71 -21.83
CA ARG A 79 1.84 4.00 -21.99
C ARG A 79 1.07 3.53 -20.77
N ASP A 80 -0.22 3.83 -20.72
CA ASP A 80 -1.15 3.38 -19.68
C ASP A 80 -0.61 3.61 -18.26
N ARG A 81 0.00 4.77 -18.03
CA ARG A 81 0.65 5.10 -16.76
C ARG A 81 -0.40 5.35 -15.69
N ARG A 82 -0.36 4.54 -14.64
CA ARG A 82 -1.27 4.60 -13.49
C ARG A 82 -0.45 4.61 -12.22
N ALA A 83 -0.85 5.41 -11.25
CA ALA A 83 -0.20 5.44 -9.96
C ALA A 83 -1.17 5.83 -8.86
N THR A 84 -0.87 5.41 -7.64
CA THR A 84 -1.60 5.81 -6.44
C THR A 84 -0.65 5.83 -5.25
N TYR A 85 -1.08 6.51 -4.20
CA TYR A 85 -0.42 6.61 -2.91
C TYR A 85 -1.47 6.32 -1.84
N GLN A 86 -1.18 5.39 -0.94
CA GLN A 86 -1.98 5.08 0.22
C GLN A 86 -1.24 5.52 1.47
N ASN A 87 -1.83 6.44 2.24
CA ASN A 87 -1.35 6.66 3.60
C ASN A 87 -1.75 5.44 4.44
N GLY A 88 -0.79 4.78 5.07
CA GLY A 88 -1.02 3.63 5.93
C GLY A 88 -0.93 3.97 7.41
N PHE A 89 -1.01 2.94 8.25
CA PHE A 89 -0.89 3.11 9.71
C PHE A 89 0.55 3.04 10.21
N GLN A 90 1.36 2.17 9.61
CA GLN A 90 2.79 2.04 9.91
C GLN A 90 3.60 2.52 8.72
N ASP A 91 3.31 1.95 7.55
CA ASP A 91 3.99 2.27 6.31
C ASP A 91 3.01 2.80 5.25
N ASP A 92 3.49 3.71 4.41
CA ASP A 92 2.75 4.20 3.26
C ASP A 92 2.96 3.29 2.04
N GLY A 93 1.92 3.15 1.23
CA GLY A 93 1.92 2.30 0.05
C GLY A 93 1.95 3.09 -1.24
N LEU A 94 2.99 2.90 -2.05
CA LEU A 94 3.10 3.53 -3.36
C LEU A 94 2.94 2.47 -4.46
N LEU A 95 2.07 2.73 -5.43
CA LEU A 95 1.92 1.87 -6.60
C LEU A 95 2.17 2.66 -7.88
N LEU A 96 2.94 2.09 -8.79
CA LEU A 96 3.15 2.61 -10.13
C LEU A 96 3.06 1.46 -11.13
N ALA A 97 2.29 1.65 -12.20
CA ALA A 97 2.14 0.67 -13.26
C ALA A 97 2.08 1.37 -14.61
N PHE A 98 2.71 0.77 -15.62
CA PHE A 98 2.69 1.26 -17.00
C PHE A 98 3.08 0.15 -17.98
N THR A 99 2.71 0.32 -19.25
CA THR A 99 3.09 -0.60 -20.32
C THR A 99 4.31 -0.06 -21.07
N VAL A 100 5.22 -0.96 -21.46
CA VAL A 100 6.42 -0.64 -22.27
C VAL A 100 6.61 -1.67 -23.38
N PRO A 101 7.33 -1.32 -24.47
CA PRO A 101 7.75 -2.31 -25.44
C PRO A 101 8.58 -3.42 -24.78
N THR A 102 8.32 -4.69 -25.10
CA THR A 102 9.02 -5.85 -24.53
C THR A 102 10.54 -5.74 -24.71
N ALA A 103 10.98 -5.24 -25.87
CA ALA A 103 12.39 -5.00 -26.18
C ALA A 103 13.08 -3.95 -25.28
N ARG A 104 12.33 -3.18 -24.48
CA ARG A 104 12.85 -2.14 -23.57
C ARG A 104 12.83 -2.56 -22.11
N VAL A 105 12.17 -3.66 -21.79
CA VAL A 105 11.97 -4.13 -20.41
C VAL A 105 13.30 -4.33 -19.70
N ASP A 106 14.24 -5.07 -20.28
CA ASP A 106 15.48 -5.42 -19.58
C ASP A 106 16.35 -4.17 -19.35
N ALA A 107 16.38 -3.25 -20.32
CA ALA A 107 17.04 -1.95 -20.15
C ALA A 107 16.39 -1.11 -19.04
N PHE A 108 15.07 -1.19 -18.88
CA PHE A 108 14.36 -0.53 -17.78
C PHE A 108 14.68 -1.19 -16.43
N VAL A 109 14.54 -2.50 -16.31
CA VAL A 109 14.80 -3.27 -15.09
C VAL A 109 16.24 -3.06 -14.61
N ASN A 110 17.23 -3.10 -15.51
CA ASN A 110 18.63 -2.90 -15.14
C ASN A 110 18.89 -1.52 -14.51
N ARG A 111 18.14 -0.48 -14.90
CA ARG A 111 18.25 0.86 -14.27
C ARG A 111 17.65 0.93 -12.87
N LEU A 112 16.80 -0.04 -12.50
CA LEU A 112 16.28 -0.14 -11.14
C LEU A 112 17.29 -0.75 -10.16
N ALA A 113 18.45 -1.21 -10.64
CA ALA A 113 19.46 -1.90 -9.84
C ALA A 113 18.83 -3.06 -9.03
N PRO A 114 18.36 -4.12 -9.71
CA PRO A 114 17.83 -5.28 -9.02
C PRO A 114 18.93 -5.90 -8.14
N GLU A 115 18.58 -6.21 -6.89
CA GLU A 115 19.55 -6.73 -5.91
C GLU A 115 20.05 -8.13 -6.28
N GLN A 116 19.22 -8.86 -7.00
CA GLN A 116 19.47 -10.18 -7.56
C GLN A 116 18.70 -10.33 -8.87
N GLU A 117 18.97 -11.40 -9.62
CA GLU A 117 18.17 -11.72 -10.79
C GLU A 117 16.68 -11.86 -10.42
N LEU A 118 15.80 -11.30 -11.25
CA LEU A 118 14.36 -11.38 -11.04
C LEU A 118 13.90 -12.84 -11.18
N THR A 119 13.11 -13.29 -10.22
CA THR A 119 12.59 -14.65 -10.20
C THR A 119 11.44 -14.78 -11.20
N HIS A 120 11.56 -15.74 -12.13
CA HIS A 120 10.48 -16.07 -13.05
C HIS A 120 9.46 -17.00 -12.39
N ARG A 121 8.18 -16.62 -12.47
CA ARG A 121 7.05 -17.40 -12.00
C ARG A 121 6.12 -17.73 -13.17
N ALA A 122 6.13 -19.01 -13.58
CA ALA A 122 5.35 -19.49 -14.71
C ALA A 122 3.84 -19.61 -14.43
N LYS A 123 3.42 -19.82 -13.18
CA LYS A 123 2.03 -20.03 -12.78
C LYS A 123 1.62 -19.03 -11.70
N PRO A 124 0.33 -18.63 -11.58
CA PRO A 124 -0.14 -17.80 -10.48
C PRO A 124 0.19 -18.42 -9.12
N LEU A 125 0.29 -17.58 -8.08
CA LEU A 125 0.43 -18.08 -6.72
C LEU A 125 -0.85 -18.83 -6.32
N GLN A 126 -0.67 -20.04 -5.78
CA GLN A 126 -1.78 -20.90 -5.35
C GLN A 126 -2.53 -20.32 -4.15
N GLN A 127 -1.82 -19.55 -3.32
CA GLN A 127 -2.37 -18.78 -2.23
C GLN A 127 -1.85 -17.36 -2.38
N SER A 128 -2.77 -16.40 -2.50
CA SER A 128 -2.47 -14.97 -2.52
C SER A 128 -3.14 -14.35 -1.32
N VAL A 129 -2.33 -13.76 -0.43
CA VAL A 129 -2.85 -12.90 0.63
C VAL A 129 -3.30 -11.60 -0.03
N LYS A 130 -4.45 -11.07 0.38
CA LYS A 130 -4.93 -9.77 -0.10
C LYS A 130 -3.87 -8.70 0.23
N PRO A 131 -3.27 -8.02 -0.77
CA PRO A 131 -2.27 -6.99 -0.50
C PRO A 131 -2.88 -5.83 0.28
N MET A 132 -2.10 -5.22 1.17
CA MET A 132 -2.51 -3.99 1.89
C MET A 132 -2.76 -2.84 0.91
N THR A 133 -1.85 -2.71 -0.07
CA THR A 133 -1.90 -1.72 -1.15
C THR A 133 -2.15 -2.44 -2.49
N PRO A 134 -3.41 -2.72 -2.86
CA PRO A 134 -3.76 -3.54 -4.03
C PRO A 134 -3.72 -2.76 -5.36
N PHE A 135 -3.14 -3.35 -6.41
CA PHE A 135 -3.20 -2.81 -7.78
C PHE A 135 -4.62 -2.78 -8.36
N ALA A 136 -5.56 -3.53 -7.78
CA ALA A 136 -6.98 -3.45 -8.11
C ALA A 136 -7.55 -2.03 -7.94
N HIS A 137 -6.98 -1.20 -7.06
CA HIS A 137 -7.36 0.22 -6.94
C HIS A 137 -7.06 1.01 -8.23
N LEU A 138 -6.05 0.59 -9.00
CA LEU A 138 -5.71 1.13 -10.32
C LEU A 138 -6.48 0.43 -11.46
N GLY A 139 -7.43 -0.44 -11.15
CA GLY A 139 -8.17 -1.25 -12.14
C GLY A 139 -7.28 -2.29 -12.84
N LEU A 140 -6.25 -2.78 -12.17
CA LEU A 140 -5.33 -3.80 -12.68
C LEU A 140 -5.47 -5.11 -11.89
N LYS A 141 -5.11 -6.24 -12.51
CA LYS A 141 -4.97 -7.50 -11.78
C LYS A 141 -3.74 -7.45 -10.87
N GLU A 142 -3.83 -8.12 -9.73
CA GLU A 142 -2.70 -8.28 -8.82
C GLU A 142 -1.61 -9.15 -9.47
N PRO A 143 -0.33 -8.74 -9.42
CA PRO A 143 0.80 -9.52 -9.98
C PRO A 143 0.86 -10.98 -9.50
N GLU A 144 0.46 -11.23 -8.25
CA GLU A 144 0.39 -12.54 -7.59
C GLU A 144 -0.57 -13.50 -8.31
N THR A 145 -1.60 -12.96 -8.97
CA THR A 145 -2.62 -13.73 -9.71
C THR A 145 -2.24 -13.98 -11.18
N LEU A 146 -1.11 -13.43 -11.64
CA LEU A 146 -0.65 -13.53 -13.02
C LEU A 146 0.35 -14.68 -13.21
N ALA A 147 0.32 -15.24 -14.41
CA ALA A 147 1.26 -16.26 -14.89
C ALA A 147 2.40 -15.60 -15.68
N GLY A 148 3.54 -16.28 -15.80
CA GLY A 148 4.66 -15.85 -16.66
C GLY A 148 5.32 -14.53 -16.24
N VAL A 149 5.23 -14.15 -14.96
CA VAL A 149 5.81 -12.89 -14.49
C VAL A 149 7.27 -13.07 -14.06
N ARG A 150 8.04 -11.98 -14.10
CA ARG A 150 9.36 -11.87 -13.45
C ARG A 150 9.28 -10.84 -12.34
N SER A 151 9.69 -11.19 -11.13
CA SER A 151 9.54 -10.32 -9.96
C SER A 151 10.79 -10.33 -9.08
N GLY A 152 11.04 -9.24 -8.36
CA GLY A 152 12.12 -9.18 -7.38
C GLY A 152 12.34 -7.78 -6.78
N PRO A 153 13.11 -7.71 -5.68
CA PRO A 153 13.46 -6.46 -5.06
C PRO A 153 14.42 -5.65 -5.95
N VAL A 154 14.26 -4.33 -5.88
CA VAL A 154 15.08 -3.35 -6.59
C VAL A 154 15.36 -2.18 -5.66
N CYS A 155 16.45 -1.45 -5.87
CA CYS A 155 16.80 -0.32 -5.00
C CYS A 155 16.47 1.05 -5.60
N ALA A 156 16.43 1.17 -6.94
CA ALA A 156 16.22 2.34 -7.80
C ALA A 156 16.56 3.75 -7.23
N PRO A 157 17.64 4.39 -7.72
CA PRO A 157 18.94 4.37 -7.02
C PRO A 157 18.82 4.16 -5.50
N CYS A 158 19.73 3.39 -4.90
CA CYS A 158 19.75 2.98 -3.48
C CYS A 158 19.89 4.11 -2.43
N ALA A 159 19.44 5.33 -2.74
CA ALA A 159 19.51 6.52 -1.92
C ALA A 159 18.11 7.03 -1.51
N GLY A 160 17.06 6.23 -1.71
CA GLY A 160 15.67 6.59 -1.40
C GLY A 160 15.28 6.31 0.04
N GLU A 161 14.20 6.97 0.48
CA GLU A 161 13.60 6.83 1.82
C GLU A 161 12.76 5.54 1.97
N LEU A 162 12.41 4.88 0.85
CA LEU A 162 11.54 3.70 0.85
C LEU A 162 12.15 2.53 1.65
N ASN A 163 11.35 1.97 2.56
CA ASN A 163 11.64 0.70 3.24
C ASN A 163 11.78 -0.48 2.26
N SER A 164 11.01 -0.49 1.16
CA SER A 164 11.18 -1.48 0.11
C SER A 164 10.63 -1.02 -1.25
N LEU A 165 11.19 -1.56 -2.33
CA LEU A 165 10.66 -1.42 -3.68
C LEU A 165 10.76 -2.76 -4.42
N GLU A 166 9.63 -3.25 -4.93
CA GLU A 166 9.55 -4.45 -5.75
C GLU A 166 9.12 -4.10 -7.17
N VAL A 167 9.79 -4.71 -8.16
CA VAL A 167 9.32 -4.70 -9.54
C VAL A 167 8.71 -6.04 -9.90
N THR A 168 7.58 -6.02 -10.62
CA THR A 168 7.07 -7.17 -11.35
C THR A 168 6.84 -6.81 -12.81
N VAL A 169 7.29 -7.67 -13.72
CA VAL A 169 7.09 -7.57 -15.16
C VAL A 169 6.18 -8.71 -15.61
N HIS A 170 5.09 -8.37 -16.30
CA HIS A 170 4.17 -9.31 -16.92
C HIS A 170 4.14 -9.09 -18.44
N PRO A 171 4.52 -10.07 -19.26
CA PRO A 171 4.34 -9.96 -20.71
C PRO A 171 2.85 -9.94 -21.05
N LEU A 172 2.39 -8.94 -21.80
CA LEU A 172 1.01 -8.87 -22.28
C LEU A 172 0.89 -9.59 -23.63
N ASP A 173 1.88 -9.37 -24.50
CA ASP A 173 2.03 -10.02 -25.79
C ASP A 173 3.51 -10.02 -26.23
N ALA A 174 3.78 -10.37 -27.49
CA ALA A 174 5.13 -10.39 -28.04
C ALA A 174 5.81 -9.01 -28.13
N ARG A 175 5.05 -7.91 -28.05
CA ARG A 175 5.52 -6.54 -28.28
C ARG A 175 5.47 -5.67 -27.04
N THR A 176 4.62 -5.98 -26.08
CA THR A 176 4.38 -5.14 -24.90
C THR A 176 4.38 -5.96 -23.61
N SER A 177 4.92 -5.34 -22.57
CA SER A 177 4.89 -5.85 -21.21
C SER A 177 4.32 -4.79 -20.27
N GLN A 178 3.56 -5.24 -19.30
CA GLN A 178 3.11 -4.44 -18.16
C GLN A 178 4.19 -4.50 -17.08
N VAL A 179 4.59 -3.34 -16.59
CA VAL A 179 5.44 -3.17 -15.41
C VAL A 179 4.54 -2.78 -14.24
N TYR A 180 4.84 -3.37 -13.09
CA TYR A 180 4.27 -3.08 -11.78
C TYR A 180 5.42 -2.74 -10.83
N LEU A 181 5.26 -1.67 -10.06
CA LEU A 181 6.17 -1.26 -9.01
C LEU A 181 5.35 -1.05 -7.74
N ARG A 182 5.78 -1.68 -6.65
CA ARG A 182 5.20 -1.54 -5.32
C ARG A 182 6.28 -1.04 -4.38
N GLY A 183 6.11 0.18 -3.89
CA GLY A 183 6.97 0.80 -2.89
C GLY A 183 6.27 0.82 -1.53
N VAL A 184 7.06 0.69 -0.48
CA VAL A 184 6.64 0.84 0.93
C VAL A 184 7.61 1.83 1.57
N ASP A 185 7.09 2.84 2.25
CA ASP A 185 7.82 3.89 2.97
C ASP A 185 7.51 3.86 4.47
#